data_AF-A0A8S3CZT9-F1
#
_entry.id   AF-A0A8S3CZT9-F1
#
_cell.length_a   1.000
_cell.length_b   1.000
_cell.length_c   1.000
_cell.angle_alpha   90.00
_cell.angle_beta   90.00
_cell.angle_gamma   90.00
#
_symmetry.space_group_name_H-M   'P 1'
#
loop_
_entity.id
_entity.type
_entity.pdbx_description
1 polymer ?
#
loop_
_entity_poly.entity_id
_entity_poly.type
_entity_poly.pdbx_seq_one_letter_code
_entity_poly.pdbx_strand_id
1 'polypeptide(L)'
;YDELGNTCGTPRFTALKPIKLKWNISENCNIMIEKSLAQATKLYNDVDLHVYVQDLYGKRLMKKFKLSPDAYIQMALQLAHYRDSGHFNLTYEASMTRLFRDGRTETVRSCSIESSAWVKAMEDPTVSREECVRLLRAACDYHQLQYRDAMSGKGIDRHLFCLYVLSKFLNLDSPFLHQVLQEPWKLSTSQTPTIYDDKRLSRFLAEKPQMAEKVGLTRLKCISSAGGGFGP
;
A
#
# COMPACT_ATOMS: atom_id res chain seq x y z
N TYR A 1 -9.38 -34.78 29.75
CA TYR A 1 -8.24 -33.94 29.35
C TYR A 1 -6.99 -34.60 29.90
N ASP A 2 -5.85 -34.52 29.20
CA ASP A 2 -4.59 -35.10 29.67
C ASP A 2 -3.93 -34.18 30.71
N GLU A 3 -2.81 -34.61 31.29
CA GLU A 3 -2.07 -33.85 32.30
C GLU A 3 -1.56 -32.48 31.80
N LEU A 4 -1.59 -32.25 30.49
CA LEU A 4 -1.22 -30.98 29.84
C LEU A 4 -2.44 -30.12 29.48
N GLY A 5 -3.65 -30.54 29.86
CA GLY A 5 -4.87 -29.79 29.60
C GLY A 5 -5.39 -29.94 28.16
N ASN A 6 -4.99 -30.97 27.41
CA ASN A 6 -5.55 -31.27 26.09
C ASN A 6 -6.79 -32.16 26.20
N THR A 7 -7.80 -31.97 25.34
CA THR A 7 -8.95 -32.89 25.27
C THR A 7 -8.50 -34.31 24.93
N CYS A 8 -8.79 -35.29 25.80
CA CYS A 8 -8.58 -36.71 25.48
C CYS A 8 -9.77 -37.23 24.67
N GLY A 9 -9.54 -37.56 23.41
CA GLY A 9 -10.53 -38.20 22.55
C GLY A 9 -10.02 -38.32 21.11
N THR A 10 -10.47 -39.34 20.39
CA THR A 10 -10.24 -39.43 18.94
C THR A 10 -11.18 -38.45 18.25
N PRO A 11 -10.69 -37.40 17.56
CA PRO A 11 -11.56 -36.44 16.90
C PRO A 11 -12.35 -37.16 15.80
N ARG A 12 -13.67 -37.28 16.02
CA ARG A 12 -14.59 -37.79 15.00
C ARG A 12 -14.96 -36.64 14.08
N PHE A 13 -14.24 -36.52 12.97
CA PHE A 13 -14.66 -35.69 11.86
C PHE A 13 -15.62 -36.49 10.99
N THR A 14 -16.93 -36.34 11.20
CA THR A 14 -17.87 -36.71 10.16
C THR A 14 -17.74 -35.67 9.07
N ALA A 15 -16.99 -35.97 8.01
CA ALA A 15 -16.83 -35.07 6.88
C ALA A 15 -18.21 -34.83 6.25
N LEU A 16 -18.80 -33.66 6.53
CA LEU A 16 -20.00 -33.22 5.84
C LEU A 16 -19.66 -33.10 4.36
N LYS A 17 -20.46 -33.74 3.50
CA LYS A 17 -20.31 -33.58 2.06
C LYS A 17 -20.67 -32.15 1.70
N PRO A 18 -19.83 -31.41 0.95
CA PRO A 18 -20.18 -30.07 0.47
C PRO A 18 -21.51 -30.09 -0.29
N ILE A 19 -22.40 -29.16 0.05
CA ILE A 19 -23.71 -29.05 -0.59
C ILE A 19 -23.63 -27.98 -1.68
N LYS A 20 -23.98 -28.34 -2.92
CA LYS A 20 -24.04 -27.40 -4.04
C LYS A 20 -25.21 -26.43 -3.82
N LEU A 21 -24.91 -25.13 -3.74
CA LEU A 21 -25.93 -24.08 -3.80
C LEU A 21 -26.56 -24.07 -5.20
N LYS A 22 -27.89 -24.21 -5.26
CA LYS A 22 -28.67 -24.18 -6.50
C LYS A 22 -29.40 -22.84 -6.58
N TRP A 23 -29.33 -22.23 -7.75
CA TRP A 23 -30.00 -20.95 -8.05
C TRP A 23 -30.96 -21.18 -9.23
N ASN A 24 -32.16 -20.64 -9.14
CA ASN A 24 -33.07 -20.57 -10.28
C ASN A 24 -32.77 -19.29 -11.05
N ILE A 25 -32.21 -19.42 -12.26
CA ILE A 25 -31.78 -18.28 -13.07
C ILE A 25 -32.92 -17.93 -14.03
N SER A 26 -33.65 -16.86 -13.71
CA SER A 26 -34.69 -16.30 -14.59
C SER A 26 -34.08 -15.59 -15.79
N GLU A 27 -34.89 -15.33 -16.82
CA GLU A 27 -34.45 -14.58 -18.00
C GLU A 27 -33.94 -13.17 -17.65
N ASN A 28 -34.64 -12.47 -16.76
CA ASN A 28 -34.16 -11.17 -16.25
C ASN A 28 -32.80 -11.29 -15.55
N CYS A 29 -32.55 -12.39 -14.83
CA CYS A 29 -31.27 -12.64 -14.19
C CYS A 29 -30.18 -12.92 -15.24
N ASN A 30 -30.47 -13.70 -16.29
CA ASN A 30 -29.54 -13.90 -17.41
C ASN A 30 -29.15 -12.57 -18.07
N ILE A 31 -30.11 -11.69 -18.34
CA ILE A 31 -29.84 -10.36 -18.91
C ILE A 31 -28.91 -9.53 -18.00
N MET A 32 -29.12 -9.59 -16.68
CA MET A 32 -28.24 -8.91 -15.72
C MET A 32 -26.84 -9.52 -15.67
N ILE A 33 -26.72 -10.85 -15.72
CA ILE A 33 -25.44 -11.56 -15.76
C ILE A 33 -24.64 -11.12 -16.99
N GLU A 34 -25.26 -11.09 -18.16
CA GLU A 34 -24.61 -10.66 -19.41
C GLU A 34 -24.18 -9.19 -19.35
N LYS A 35 -25.03 -8.29 -18.83
CA LYS A 35 -24.67 -6.89 -18.62
C LYS A 35 -23.50 -6.73 -17.65
N SER A 36 -23.51 -7.45 -16.53
CA SER A 36 -22.42 -7.42 -15.55
C SER A 36 -21.13 -7.98 -16.13
N LEU A 37 -21.19 -9.04 -16.95
CA LEU A 37 -20.03 -9.59 -17.64
C LEU A 37 -19.43 -8.59 -18.62
N ALA A 38 -20.26 -7.92 -19.43
CA ALA A 38 -19.81 -6.88 -20.34
C ALA A 38 -19.13 -5.71 -19.59
N GLN A 39 -19.71 -5.27 -18.47
CA GLN A 39 -19.12 -4.22 -17.63
C GLN A 39 -17.79 -4.68 -17.01
N ALA A 40 -17.74 -5.89 -16.43
CA ALA A 40 -16.53 -6.45 -15.85
C ALA A 40 -15.42 -6.61 -16.89
N THR A 41 -15.77 -7.01 -18.12
CA THR A 41 -14.82 -7.15 -19.23
C THR A 41 -14.24 -5.80 -19.64
N LYS A 42 -15.09 -4.76 -19.71
CA LYS A 42 -14.63 -3.39 -19.98
C LYS A 42 -13.64 -2.92 -18.90
N LEU A 43 -13.96 -3.11 -17.62
CA LEU A 43 -13.09 -2.73 -16.51
C LEU A 43 -11.77 -3.52 -16.53
N TYR A 44 -11.83 -4.83 -16.79
CA TYR A 44 -10.64 -5.67 -16.89
C TYR A 44 -9.68 -5.20 -17.99
N ASN A 45 -10.22 -4.79 -19.14
CA ASN A 45 -9.42 -4.32 -20.27
C ASN A 45 -8.84 -2.90 -20.06
N ASP A 46 -9.30 -2.15 -19.05
CA ASP A 46 -8.85 -0.80 -18.73
C ASP A 46 -7.76 -0.78 -17.64
N VAL A 47 -7.38 -1.95 -17.11
CA VAL A 47 -6.34 -2.08 -16.08
C VAL A 47 -4.99 -2.41 -16.73
N ASP A 48 -4.01 -1.54 -16.53
CA ASP A 48 -2.59 -1.86 -16.76
C ASP A 48 -1.92 -2.24 -15.43
N LEU A 49 -1.36 -3.44 -15.36
CA LEU A 49 -0.74 -3.99 -14.16
C LEU A 49 0.67 -4.47 -14.46
N HIS A 50 1.63 -3.86 -13.76
CA HIS A 50 3.02 -4.29 -13.78
C HIS A 50 3.47 -4.77 -12.39
N VAL A 51 4.00 -6.00 -12.33
CA VAL A 51 4.62 -6.56 -11.12
C VAL A 51 6.13 -6.52 -11.28
N TYR A 52 6.76 -5.56 -10.61
CA TYR A 52 8.21 -5.40 -10.63
C TYR A 52 8.86 -5.97 -9.36
N VAL A 53 9.81 -6.88 -9.54
CA VAL A 53 10.63 -7.44 -8.46
C VAL A 53 12.04 -6.89 -8.59
N GLN A 54 12.42 -5.98 -7.69
CA GLN A 54 13.78 -5.49 -7.58
C GLN A 54 14.61 -6.40 -6.68
N ASP A 55 15.72 -6.95 -7.17
CA ASP A 55 16.60 -7.84 -6.42
C ASP A 55 18.03 -7.30 -6.23
N LEU A 56 18.33 -6.09 -6.71
CA LEU A 56 19.65 -5.45 -6.56
C LEU A 56 20.03 -5.19 -5.09
N TYR A 57 19.08 -4.80 -4.25
CA TYR A 57 19.27 -4.55 -2.82
C TYR A 57 17.94 -4.56 -2.07
N GLY A 58 17.99 -4.52 -0.74
CA GLY A 58 16.79 -4.43 0.10
C GLY A 58 17.03 -3.67 1.39
N LYS A 59 16.09 -3.80 2.34
CA LYS A 59 16.06 -3.05 3.61
C LYS A 59 17.38 -3.05 4.40
N ARG A 60 18.21 -4.09 4.27
CA ARG A 60 19.52 -4.15 4.95
C ARG A 60 20.47 -3.04 4.48
N LEU A 61 20.50 -2.76 3.17
CA LEU A 61 21.35 -1.72 2.61
C LEU A 61 20.86 -0.33 3.03
N MET A 62 19.55 -0.07 2.92
CA MET A 62 18.94 1.19 3.34
C MET A 62 19.23 1.50 4.81
N LYS A 63 19.10 0.49 5.69
CA LYS A 63 19.43 0.60 7.11
C LYS A 63 20.92 0.84 7.36
N LYS A 64 21.82 0.26 6.56
CA LYS A 64 23.27 0.55 6.65
C LYS A 64 23.56 2.03 6.40
N PHE A 65 22.78 2.68 5.54
CA PHE A 65 22.85 4.13 5.29
C PHE A 65 22.03 4.97 6.27
N LYS A 66 21.49 4.36 7.33
CA LYS A 66 20.64 4.99 8.35
C LYS A 66 19.37 5.63 7.79
N LEU A 67 18.83 5.05 6.71
CA LEU A 67 17.55 5.48 6.12
C LEU A 67 16.45 4.48 6.48
N SER A 68 15.25 5.00 6.73
CA SER A 68 14.05 4.17 6.79
C SER A 68 13.81 3.53 5.42
N PRO A 69 13.61 2.20 5.34
CA PRO A 69 13.32 1.54 4.07
C PRO A 69 12.06 2.09 3.39
N ASP A 70 11.06 2.45 4.18
CA ASP A 70 9.79 3.00 3.70
C ASP A 70 9.99 4.39 3.09
N ALA A 71 10.61 5.29 3.85
CA ALA A 71 10.93 6.63 3.38
C ALA A 71 11.82 6.61 2.13
N TYR A 72 12.80 5.71 2.08
CA TYR A 72 13.67 5.55 0.90
C TYR A 72 12.86 5.18 -0.36
N ILE A 73 11.93 4.23 -0.24
CA ILE A 73 11.09 3.82 -1.38
C ILE A 73 10.10 4.92 -1.75
N GLN A 74 9.52 5.62 -0.78
CA GLN A 74 8.66 6.77 -1.05
C GLN A 74 9.41 7.87 -1.81
N MET A 75 10.66 8.17 -1.43
CA MET A 75 11.50 9.10 -2.19
C MET A 75 11.79 8.58 -3.60
N ALA A 76 12.14 7.30 -3.76
CA ALA A 76 12.33 6.72 -5.09
C ALA A 76 11.08 6.84 -5.98
N LEU A 77 9.88 6.67 -5.42
CA LEU A 77 8.60 6.89 -6.12
C LEU A 77 8.40 8.36 -6.50
N GLN A 78 8.72 9.31 -5.61
CA GLN A 78 8.64 10.74 -5.94
C GLN A 78 9.56 11.11 -7.10
N LEU A 79 10.80 10.59 -7.11
CA LEU A 79 11.76 10.84 -8.19
C LEU A 79 11.30 10.21 -9.51
N ALA A 80 10.85 8.95 -9.47
CA ALA A 80 10.35 8.26 -10.65
C ALA A 80 9.14 8.98 -11.26
N HIS A 81 8.18 9.38 -10.43
CA HIS A 81 6.99 10.13 -10.84
C HIS A 81 7.35 11.48 -11.47
N TYR A 82 8.29 12.23 -10.88
CA TYR A 82 8.72 13.52 -11.42
C TYR A 82 9.43 13.37 -12.77
N ARG A 83 10.26 12.33 -12.95
CA ARG A 83 10.91 12.04 -14.23
C ARG A 83 9.94 11.67 -15.32
N ASP A 84 8.88 10.95 -14.98
CA ASP A 84 7.85 10.52 -15.93
C ASP A 84 6.91 11.67 -16.33
N SER A 85 6.41 12.42 -15.34
CA SER A 85 5.36 13.44 -15.57
C SER A 85 5.88 14.88 -15.70
N GLY A 86 7.12 15.16 -15.30
CA GLY A 86 7.69 16.51 -15.28
C GLY A 86 7.14 17.44 -14.19
N HIS A 87 6.25 16.98 -13.31
CA HIS A 87 5.68 17.79 -12.24
C HIS A 87 5.37 16.98 -10.98
N PHE A 88 5.23 17.68 -9.85
CA PHE A 88 4.79 17.08 -8.59
C PHE A 88 3.27 16.89 -8.55
N ASN A 89 2.80 15.92 -7.78
CA ASN A 89 1.38 15.72 -7.50
C ASN A 89 1.17 15.27 -6.04
N LEU A 90 -0.06 15.42 -5.57
CA LEU A 90 -0.46 14.82 -4.31
C LEU A 90 -0.22 13.30 -4.34
N THR A 91 0.52 12.85 -3.32
CA THR A 91 0.80 11.45 -3.09
C THR A 91 0.17 11.01 -1.78
N TYR A 92 -0.73 10.03 -1.87
CA TYR A 92 -1.33 9.38 -0.72
C TYR A 92 -0.47 8.20 -0.31
N GLU A 93 -0.17 8.11 0.98
CA GLU A 93 0.35 6.90 1.61
C GLU A 93 -0.50 6.53 2.82
N ALA A 94 -0.93 5.27 2.90
CA ALA A 94 -1.69 4.77 4.03
C ALA A 94 -0.80 4.57 5.27
N SER A 95 -1.10 5.27 6.38
CA SER A 95 -0.54 5.03 7.70
C SER A 95 -1.61 4.50 8.65
N MET A 96 -1.31 3.41 9.39
CA MET A 96 -2.28 2.79 10.29
C MET A 96 -2.38 3.55 11.61
N THR A 97 -3.61 3.85 12.06
CA THR A 97 -3.87 4.55 13.34
C THR A 97 -4.26 3.60 14.47
N ARG A 98 -3.67 2.40 14.50
CA ARG A 98 -4.01 1.32 15.46
C ARG A 98 -3.71 1.63 16.93
N LEU A 99 -3.08 2.78 17.21
CA LEU A 99 -2.94 3.30 18.58
C LEU A 99 -4.27 3.80 19.15
N PHE A 100 -5.26 4.05 18.29
CA PHE A 100 -6.60 4.50 18.68
C PHE A 100 -7.61 3.37 18.57
N ARG A 101 -8.63 3.40 19.45
CA ARG A 101 -9.77 2.50 19.38
C ARG A 101 -10.47 2.66 18.03
N ASP A 102 -10.74 1.55 17.35
CA ASP A 102 -11.34 1.49 16.01
C ASP A 102 -10.54 2.25 14.92
N GLY A 103 -9.26 2.55 15.20
CA GLY A 103 -8.35 3.23 14.28
C GLY A 103 -8.16 2.44 12.98
N ARG A 104 -8.44 3.10 11.85
CA ARG A 104 -8.19 2.57 10.51
C ARG A 104 -6.89 3.15 9.96
N THR A 105 -6.98 4.20 9.14
CA THR A 105 -5.82 4.82 8.50
C THR A 105 -5.92 6.34 8.55
N GLU A 106 -4.76 6.97 8.54
CA GLU A 106 -4.51 8.38 8.21
C GLU A 106 -3.64 8.44 6.94
N THR A 107 -3.59 9.60 6.28
CA THR A 107 -2.75 9.87 5.11
C THR A 107 -1.39 10.41 5.53
N VAL A 108 -0.33 9.81 5.02
CA VAL A 108 0.98 10.46 4.90
C VAL A 108 1.06 11.10 3.51
N ARG A 109 1.37 12.39 3.46
CA ARG A 109 1.54 13.14 2.22
C ARG A 109 3.00 13.09 1.79
N SER A 110 3.39 12.03 1.08
CA SER A 110 4.80 11.76 0.72
C SER A 110 5.43 12.83 -0.17
N CYS A 111 4.61 13.55 -0.96
CA CYS A 111 5.05 14.74 -1.68
C CYS A 111 5.08 15.93 -0.70
N SER A 112 6.29 16.28 -0.26
CA SER A 112 6.61 17.36 0.68
C SER A 112 7.58 18.35 0.07
N ILE A 113 7.82 19.48 0.75
CA ILE A 113 8.82 20.46 0.32
C ILE A 113 10.21 19.82 0.28
N GLU A 114 10.51 18.97 1.26
CA GLU A 114 11.77 18.25 1.42
C GLU A 114 11.95 17.22 0.31
N SER A 115 10.91 16.42 0.00
CA SER A 115 10.98 15.47 -1.12
C SER A 115 11.14 16.21 -2.45
N SER A 116 10.41 17.31 -2.66
CA SER A 116 10.53 18.12 -3.88
C SER A 116 11.90 18.76 -4.02
N ALA A 117 12.50 19.25 -2.93
CA ALA A 117 13.85 19.80 -2.95
C ALA A 117 14.89 18.75 -3.33
N TRP A 118 14.79 17.55 -2.76
CA TRP A 118 15.69 16.44 -3.13
C TRP A 118 15.50 15.99 -4.59
N VAL A 119 14.25 15.85 -5.05
CA VAL A 119 13.97 15.47 -6.44
C VAL A 119 14.54 16.51 -7.41
N LYS A 120 14.33 17.80 -7.16
CA LYS A 120 14.90 18.87 -8.01
C LYS A 120 16.42 18.83 -8.04
N ALA A 121 17.07 18.61 -6.89
CA ALA A 121 18.52 18.47 -6.82
C ALA A 121 19.04 17.25 -7.61
N MET A 122 18.31 16.13 -7.60
CA MET A 122 18.66 14.94 -8.38
C MET A 122 18.59 15.16 -9.90
N GLU A 123 17.77 16.10 -10.37
CA GLU A 123 17.60 16.43 -11.78
C GLU A 123 18.46 17.62 -12.24
N ASP A 124 19.16 18.28 -11.32
CA ASP A 124 20.04 19.41 -11.62
C ASP A 124 21.51 18.94 -11.72
N PRO A 125 22.14 18.95 -12.91
CA PRO A 125 23.52 18.49 -13.09
C PRO A 125 24.55 19.40 -12.42
N THR A 126 24.17 20.59 -11.97
CA THR A 126 25.05 21.53 -11.26
C THR A 126 25.14 21.25 -9.76
N VAL A 127 24.21 20.46 -9.21
CA VAL A 127 24.19 20.11 -7.79
C VAL A 127 25.14 18.95 -7.51
N SER A 128 25.95 19.08 -6.46
CA SER A 128 26.91 18.05 -6.07
C SER A 128 26.22 16.80 -5.54
N ARG A 129 26.90 15.65 -5.67
CA ARG A 129 26.41 14.38 -5.13
C ARG A 129 26.21 14.45 -3.61
N GLU A 130 27.12 15.13 -2.92
CA GLU A 130 27.09 15.31 -1.48
C GLU A 130 25.82 16.06 -1.04
N GLU A 131 25.42 17.07 -1.81
CA GLU A 131 24.22 17.84 -1.57
C GLU A 131 22.95 17.03 -1.85
N CYS A 132 22.92 16.27 -2.94
CA CYS A 132 21.82 15.33 -3.21
C CYS A 132 21.65 14.31 -2.07
N VAL A 133 22.75 13.78 -1.53
CA VAL A 133 22.71 12.85 -0.39
C VAL A 133 22.23 13.55 0.89
N ARG A 134 22.62 14.81 1.12
CA ARG A 134 22.15 15.60 2.27
C ARG A 134 20.63 15.83 2.19
N LEU A 135 20.14 16.23 1.02
CA LEU A 135 18.71 16.46 0.79
C LEU A 135 17.91 15.16 0.86
N LEU A 136 18.45 14.04 0.38
CA LEU A 136 17.81 12.73 0.54
C LEU A 136 17.55 12.41 2.01
N ARG A 137 18.55 12.62 2.87
CA ARG A 137 18.41 12.36 4.32
C ARG A 137 17.33 13.25 4.93
N ALA A 138 17.36 14.55 4.63
CA ALA A 138 16.34 15.48 5.11
C ALA A 138 14.92 15.07 4.67
N ALA A 139 14.74 14.68 3.41
CA ALA A 139 13.47 14.20 2.90
C ALA A 139 13.00 12.90 3.57
N CYS A 140 13.92 11.95 3.80
CA CYS A 140 13.61 10.72 4.50
C CYS A 140 13.24 10.96 5.98
N ASP A 141 13.96 11.86 6.66
CA ASP A 141 13.70 12.19 8.06
C ASP A 141 12.35 12.90 8.21
N TYR A 142 12.02 13.81 7.29
CA TYR A 142 10.71 14.48 7.28
C TYR A 142 9.57 13.51 6.99
N HIS A 143 9.74 12.60 6.03
CA HIS A 143 8.76 11.54 5.77
C HIS A 143 8.50 10.69 7.02
N GLN A 144 9.55 10.30 7.75
CA GLN A 144 9.41 9.56 9.02
C GLN A 144 8.69 10.36 10.10
N LEU A 145 8.93 11.67 10.17
CA LEU A 145 8.18 12.58 11.05
C LEU A 145 6.69 12.56 10.69
N GLN A 146 6.35 12.76 9.41
CA GLN A 146 4.96 12.73 8.94
C GLN A 146 4.29 11.38 9.23
N TYR A 147 5.01 10.27 9.03
CA TYR A 147 4.50 8.94 9.33
C TYR A 147 4.15 8.76 10.82
N ARG A 148 5.05 9.23 11.70
CA ARG A 148 4.82 9.23 13.16
C ARG A 148 3.65 10.12 13.57
N ASP A 149 3.52 11.28 12.93
CA ASP A 149 2.43 12.20 13.21
C ASP A 149 1.09 11.62 12.73
N ALA A 150 1.03 11.04 11.54
CA ALA A 150 -0.15 10.35 11.03
C ALA A 150 -0.58 9.18 11.95
N MET A 151 0.33 8.29 12.34
CA MET A 151 0.00 7.16 13.21
C MET A 151 -0.45 7.58 14.62
N SER A 152 -0.02 8.76 15.07
CA SER A 152 -0.38 9.34 16.37
C SER A 152 -1.53 10.35 16.31
N GLY A 153 -2.29 10.35 15.21
CA GLY A 153 -3.52 11.15 15.08
C GLY A 153 -3.28 12.64 14.87
N LYS A 154 -2.07 13.02 14.45
CA LYS A 154 -1.69 14.41 14.11
C LYS A 154 -1.69 14.67 12.60
N GLY A 155 -2.18 13.72 11.80
CA GLY A 155 -2.43 13.94 10.39
C GLY A 155 -3.59 14.90 10.15
N ILE A 156 -3.67 15.46 8.95
CA ILE A 156 -4.66 16.48 8.61
C ILE A 156 -5.83 15.93 7.78
N ASP A 157 -5.63 14.85 7.03
CA ASP A 157 -6.59 14.43 6.01
C ASP A 157 -7.89 13.89 6.61
N ARG A 158 -7.83 13.03 7.65
CA ARG A 158 -9.06 12.60 8.33
C ARG A 158 -9.73 13.73 9.11
N HIS A 159 -8.95 14.70 9.61
CA HIS A 159 -9.51 15.87 10.28
C HIS A 159 -10.25 16.78 9.29
N LEU A 160 -9.66 17.10 8.14
CA LEU A 160 -10.30 17.88 7.07
C LEU A 160 -11.56 17.17 6.55
N PHE A 161 -11.50 15.84 6.41
CA PHE A 161 -12.68 15.05 6.04
C PHE A 161 -13.79 15.14 7.09
N CYS A 162 -13.46 15.07 8.38
CA CYS A 162 -14.43 15.26 9.46
C CYS A 162 -15.10 16.65 9.38
N LEU A 163 -14.30 17.71 9.20
CA LEU A 163 -14.82 19.07 9.03
C LEU A 163 -15.75 19.19 7.82
N TYR A 164 -15.44 18.53 6.71
CA TYR A 164 -16.30 18.47 5.54
C TYR A 164 -17.62 17.75 5.81
N VAL A 165 -17.60 16.58 6.46
CA VAL A 165 -18.84 15.86 6.81
C VAL A 165 -19.72 16.73 7.72
N LEU A 166 -19.12 17.41 8.70
CA LEU A 166 -19.82 18.33 9.59
C LEU A 166 -20.39 19.53 8.83
N SER A 167 -19.63 20.10 7.87
CA SER A 167 -20.12 21.23 7.07
C SER A 167 -21.34 20.83 6.24
N LYS A 168 -21.36 19.62 5.67
CA LYS A 168 -22.52 19.09 4.95
C LYS A 168 -23.72 18.85 5.86
N PHE A 169 -23.49 18.31 7.05
CA PHE A 169 -24.56 18.13 8.04
C PHE A 169 -25.18 19.46 8.48
N LEU A 170 -24.36 20.49 8.66
CA LEU A 170 -24.78 21.84 9.08
C LEU A 170 -25.24 22.73 7.92
N ASN A 171 -25.24 22.24 6.68
CA ASN A 171 -25.48 23.02 5.46
C ASN A 171 -24.60 24.27 5.35
N LEU A 172 -23.35 24.18 5.80
CA LEU A 172 -22.34 25.22 5.67
C LEU A 172 -21.53 25.00 4.40
N ASP A 173 -21.47 26.04 3.57
CA ASP A 173 -20.58 26.08 2.43
C ASP A 173 -19.20 26.61 2.84
N SER A 174 -18.16 25.93 2.38
CA SER A 174 -16.78 26.27 2.69
C SER A 174 -15.95 26.17 1.42
N PRO A 175 -15.61 27.31 0.80
CA PRO A 175 -14.74 27.34 -0.39
C PRO A 175 -13.40 26.65 -0.14
N PHE A 176 -12.85 26.77 1.07
CA PHE A 176 -11.63 26.10 1.48
C PHE A 176 -11.76 24.57 1.46
N LEU A 177 -12.80 24.01 2.09
CA LEU A 177 -13.00 22.56 2.12
C LEU A 177 -13.31 22.01 0.72
N HIS A 178 -14.00 22.79 -0.12
CA HIS A 178 -14.24 22.43 -1.51
C HIS A 178 -12.92 22.32 -2.29
N GLN A 179 -12.06 23.32 -2.17
CA GLN A 179 -10.77 23.36 -2.85
C GLN A 179 -9.85 22.22 -2.40
N VAL A 180 -9.65 22.05 -1.08
CA VAL A 180 -8.65 21.10 -0.56
C VAL A 180 -9.03 19.64 -0.81
N LEU A 181 -10.32 19.33 -0.94
CA LEU A 181 -10.81 17.96 -1.18
C LEU A 181 -10.97 17.62 -2.67
N GLN A 182 -10.90 18.61 -3.56
CA GLN A 182 -10.98 18.40 -5.01
C GLN A 182 -9.65 17.99 -5.63
N GLU A 183 -8.53 18.24 -4.96
CA GLU A 183 -7.22 17.89 -5.49
C GLU A 183 -7.04 16.36 -5.57
N PRO A 184 -6.80 15.80 -6.77
CA PRO A 184 -6.75 14.35 -6.94
C PRO A 184 -5.44 13.75 -6.45
N TRP A 185 -5.54 12.59 -5.79
CA TRP A 185 -4.39 11.74 -5.44
C TRP A 185 -3.90 10.97 -6.68
N LYS A 186 -3.03 11.58 -7.48
CA LYS A 186 -2.50 10.93 -8.69
C LYS A 186 -1.56 9.77 -8.40
N LEU A 187 -0.94 9.76 -7.23
CA LEU A 187 -0.14 8.64 -6.74
C LEU A 187 -0.74 8.14 -5.43
N SER A 188 -1.15 6.87 -5.39
CA SER A 188 -1.70 6.22 -4.20
C SER A 188 -0.83 5.01 -3.84
N THR A 189 -0.32 5.00 -2.61
CA THR A 189 0.69 4.05 -2.16
C THR A 189 0.33 3.52 -0.77
N SER A 190 0.92 2.39 -0.43
CA SER A 190 0.84 1.78 0.88
C SER A 190 2.09 0.91 1.09
N GLN A 191 2.35 0.49 2.31
CA GLN A 191 3.34 -0.56 2.55
C GLN A 191 2.61 -1.74 3.17
N THR A 192 2.79 -2.93 2.60
CA THR A 192 2.27 -4.18 3.19
C THR A 192 3.42 -5.15 3.38
N PRO A 193 4.18 -5.04 4.49
CA PRO A 193 5.28 -5.94 4.77
C PRO A 193 4.75 -7.36 4.96
N THR A 194 5.09 -8.26 4.05
CA THR A 194 4.80 -9.69 4.21
C THR A 194 5.93 -10.35 4.98
N ILE A 195 5.61 -10.91 6.14
CA ILE A 195 6.48 -11.91 6.77
C ILE A 195 6.11 -13.23 6.12
N TYR A 196 6.87 -13.66 5.11
CA TYR A 196 6.82 -15.06 4.73
C TYR A 196 7.31 -15.86 5.95
N ASP A 197 6.41 -16.55 6.64
CA ASP A 197 6.80 -17.56 7.62
C ASP A 197 7.61 -18.61 6.85
N ASP A 198 8.94 -18.55 7.04
CA ASP A 198 9.92 -19.37 6.34
C ASP A 198 9.50 -20.84 6.42
N LYS A 199 8.90 -21.29 7.54
CA LYS A 199 8.48 -22.68 7.74
C LYS A 199 7.31 -23.12 6.86
N ARG A 200 6.30 -22.26 6.68
CA ARG A 200 5.08 -22.61 5.93
C ARG A 200 5.32 -22.58 4.42
N LEU A 201 6.11 -21.61 3.96
CA LEU A 201 6.58 -21.54 2.57
C LEU A 201 7.54 -22.71 2.26
N SER A 202 8.50 -22.99 3.15
CA SER A 202 9.40 -24.15 3.02
C SER A 202 8.66 -25.47 2.91
N ARG A 203 7.61 -25.67 3.73
CA ARG A 203 6.81 -26.90 3.71
C ARG A 203 6.00 -27.05 2.41
N PHE A 204 5.30 -26.00 1.98
CA PHE A 204 4.53 -25.99 0.73
C PHE A 204 5.40 -26.28 -0.51
N LEU A 205 6.66 -25.87 -0.48
CA LEU A 205 7.60 -26.03 -1.59
C LEU A 205 8.33 -27.37 -1.56
N ALA A 206 8.60 -27.92 -0.37
CA ALA A 206 9.03 -29.31 -0.24
C ALA A 206 7.98 -30.27 -0.85
N GLU A 207 6.70 -29.91 -0.75
CA GLU A 207 5.59 -30.64 -1.37
C GLU A 207 5.45 -30.39 -2.89
N LYS A 208 6.01 -29.30 -3.43
CA LYS A 208 5.89 -28.90 -4.85
C LYS A 208 7.19 -28.32 -5.44
N PRO A 209 8.23 -29.14 -5.61
CA PRO A 209 9.57 -28.68 -6.01
C PRO A 209 9.61 -27.99 -7.39
N GLN A 210 8.73 -28.37 -8.31
CA GLN A 210 8.63 -27.79 -9.66
C GLN A 210 8.17 -26.31 -9.66
N MET A 211 7.51 -25.86 -8.58
CA MET A 211 7.13 -24.45 -8.43
C MET A 211 8.24 -23.60 -7.83
N ALA A 212 9.19 -24.21 -7.11
CA ALA A 212 10.28 -23.46 -6.48
C ALA A 212 11.20 -22.78 -7.51
N GLU A 213 11.40 -23.44 -8.66
CA GLU A 213 12.23 -22.96 -9.77
C GLU A 213 11.56 -21.83 -10.55
N LYS A 214 10.22 -21.89 -10.73
CA LYS A 214 9.43 -20.81 -11.35
C LYS A 214 9.28 -19.57 -10.48
N VAL A 215 9.28 -19.73 -9.15
CA VAL A 215 8.96 -18.66 -8.19
C VAL A 215 10.22 -17.92 -7.69
N GLY A 216 11.43 -18.41 -8.00
CA GLY A 216 12.68 -17.71 -7.70
C GLY A 216 12.85 -17.42 -6.21
N LEU A 217 12.89 -18.46 -5.38
CA LEU A 217 12.62 -18.35 -3.94
C LEU A 217 13.61 -17.59 -3.05
N THR A 218 14.86 -17.47 -3.46
CA THR A 218 15.80 -16.54 -2.79
C THR A 218 15.31 -15.09 -2.92
N ARG A 219 14.51 -14.78 -3.95
CA ARG A 219 14.01 -13.44 -4.31
C ARG A 219 12.83 -12.98 -3.45
N LEU A 220 11.96 -13.90 -2.99
CA LEU A 220 10.81 -13.58 -2.13
C LEU A 220 11.20 -13.13 -0.71
N LYS A 221 12.36 -13.56 -0.20
CA LYS A 221 12.85 -13.23 1.16
C LYS A 221 13.30 -11.77 1.32
N CYS A 222 13.47 -11.05 0.21
CA CYS A 222 13.99 -9.68 0.18
C CYS A 222 12.95 -8.64 -0.24
N ILE A 223 11.72 -9.05 -0.55
CA ILE A 223 10.67 -8.16 -1.03
C ILE A 223 10.30 -7.16 0.06
N SER A 224 10.61 -5.90 -0.19
CA SER A 224 10.00 -4.76 0.47
C SER A 224 9.04 -4.19 -0.58
N SER A 225 7.74 -4.43 -0.43
CA SER A 225 6.76 -3.81 -1.32
C SER A 225 6.44 -2.42 -0.80
N ALA A 226 6.61 -1.39 -1.63
CA ALA A 226 5.59 -0.36 -1.63
C ALA A 226 4.36 -1.03 -2.22
N GLY A 227 3.45 -1.49 -1.36
CA GLY A 227 2.15 -1.94 -1.82
C GLY A 227 1.48 -0.82 -2.61
N GLY A 228 1.10 -1.09 -3.85
CA GLY A 228 0.25 -0.16 -4.60
C GLY A 228 -1.00 0.14 -3.79
N GLY A 229 -1.25 1.41 -3.54
CA GLY A 229 -2.56 1.86 -3.11
C GLY A 229 -3.42 1.92 -4.36
N PHE A 230 -4.65 1.41 -4.28
CA PHE A 230 -5.67 1.80 -5.24
C PHE A 230 -5.84 3.33 -5.08
N GLY A 231 -5.47 4.09 -6.10
CA GLY A 231 -6.00 5.44 -6.26
C GLY A 231 -7.49 5.34 -6.58
N PRO A 232 -8.29 6.38 -6.28
CA PRO A 232 -9.70 6.41 -6.69
C PRO A 232 -9.86 6.24 -8.20
#